data_AF-A0A6S7JDK6-F1
#
_entry.id   AF-A0A6S7JDK6-F1
#
_cell.length_a   1.000
_cell.length_b   1.000
_cell.length_c   1.000
_cell.angle_alpha   90.00
_cell.angle_beta   90.00
_cell.angle_gamma   90.00
#
_symmetry.space_group_name_H-M   'P 1'
#
loop_
_entity.id
_entity.type
_entity.pdbx_description
1 polymer ?
#
loop_
_entity_poly.entity_id
_entity_poly.type
_entity_poly.pdbx_seq_one_letter_code
_entity_poly.pdbx_strand_id
1 'polypeptide(L)'
;ELGKEYREQKEKEKEVFNEGVSIREELSKQGKSKKEQRLGEVADLQKQADEKKELSESLKAHKEDVEKLESEAKEKHDKEWEEHLNKLKAERDQERANDAFESLDSDESGSISIKELQVATTLDKTYTEDEAKELIGGEDSVDKGSFVTQLWDSTFRDIFNKTKPPLEKPDEDHSEEGAPTDVPPPIEKPEEHMEGDDGEDEKDLDSVTGLDEHEDDEEDEEDDEEDEKEDEEGMSPPATETDQSNDEDGLPDKPEYDEETKKLIE
;
A
#
# COMPACT_ATOMS: atom_id res chain seq x y z
N GLU A 1 -100.66 4.83 19.99
CA GLU A 1 -99.37 5.53 19.87
C GLU A 1 -98.18 4.58 20.10
N LEU A 2 -98.21 3.74 21.14
CA LEU A 2 -97.16 2.76 21.48
C LEU A 2 -96.63 1.87 20.33
N GLY A 3 -97.49 1.37 19.43
CA GLY A 3 -97.08 0.52 18.30
C GLY A 3 -96.41 1.25 17.11
N LYS A 4 -96.46 2.58 17.06
CA LYS A 4 -95.73 3.38 16.06
C LYS A 4 -94.30 3.61 16.56
N GLU A 5 -94.17 4.01 17.82
CA GLU A 5 -92.88 4.24 18.50
C GLU A 5 -92.02 2.96 18.55
N TYR A 6 -92.62 1.80 18.85
CA TYR A 6 -91.90 0.52 18.83
C TYR A 6 -91.33 0.16 17.44
N ARG A 7 -92.06 0.48 16.36
CA ARG A 7 -91.60 0.24 14.98
C ARG A 7 -90.46 1.19 14.61
N GLU A 8 -90.58 2.45 14.98
CA GLU A 8 -89.52 3.45 14.77
C GLU A 8 -88.25 3.10 15.56
N GLN A 9 -88.38 2.62 16.80
CA GLN A 9 -87.23 2.15 17.59
C GLN A 9 -86.56 0.93 16.94
N LYS A 10 -87.35 -0.03 16.46
CA LYS A 10 -86.82 -1.20 15.73
C LYS A 10 -86.13 -0.83 14.42
N GLU A 11 -86.62 0.19 13.73
CA GLU A 11 -86.00 0.71 12.51
C GLU A 11 -84.66 1.38 12.81
N LYS A 12 -84.58 2.20 13.86
CA LYS A 12 -83.33 2.80 14.34
C LYS A 12 -82.31 1.75 14.78
N GLU A 13 -82.74 0.72 15.52
CA GLU A 13 -81.86 -0.40 15.90
C GLU A 13 -81.31 -1.14 14.68
N LYS A 14 -82.13 -1.33 13.63
CA LYS A 14 -81.71 -1.96 12.38
C LYS A 14 -80.73 -1.08 11.60
N GLU A 15 -80.95 0.23 11.57
CA GLU A 15 -80.06 1.18 10.90
C GLU A 15 -78.67 1.18 11.57
N VAL A 16 -78.62 1.34 12.90
CA VAL A 16 -77.36 1.28 13.67
C VAL A 16 -76.66 -0.06 13.49
N PHE A 17 -77.41 -1.17 13.47
CA PHE A 17 -76.83 -2.49 13.21
C PHE A 17 -76.20 -2.58 11.82
N ASN A 18 -76.89 -2.10 10.79
CA ASN A 18 -76.40 -2.11 9.41
C ASN A 18 -75.17 -1.23 9.24
N GLU A 19 -75.14 -0.05 9.86
CA GLU A 19 -73.96 0.82 9.90
C GLU A 19 -72.78 0.10 10.57
N GLY A 20 -73.01 -0.55 11.71
CA GLY A 20 -72.00 -1.34 12.39
C GLY A 20 -71.48 -2.52 11.55
N VAL A 21 -72.34 -3.20 10.79
CA VAL A 21 -71.92 -4.24 9.83
C VAL A 21 -71.05 -3.63 8.73
N SER A 22 -71.50 -2.53 8.12
CA SER A 22 -70.77 -1.86 7.04
C SER A 22 -69.39 -1.38 7.46
N ILE A 23 -69.27 -0.79 8.66
CA ILE A 23 -67.98 -0.37 9.23
C ILE A 23 -67.05 -1.57 9.43
N ARG A 24 -67.56 -2.69 9.97
CA ARG A 24 -66.74 -3.91 10.16
C ARG A 24 -66.26 -4.50 8.84
N GLU A 25 -67.11 -4.49 7.81
CA GLU A 25 -66.74 -4.97 6.48
C GLU A 25 -65.64 -4.09 5.86
N GLU A 26 -65.77 -2.77 5.95
CA GLU A 26 -64.77 -1.83 5.44
C GLU A 26 -63.43 -1.98 6.17
N LEU A 27 -63.42 -2.03 7.50
CA LEU A 27 -62.19 -2.27 8.28
C LEU A 27 -61.56 -3.63 7.96
N SER A 28 -62.37 -4.67 7.77
CA SER A 28 -61.87 -6.00 7.38
C SER A 28 -61.23 -5.98 5.99
N LYS A 29 -61.82 -5.23 5.05
CA LYS A 29 -61.28 -5.06 3.70
C LYS A 29 -59.97 -4.26 3.73
N GLN A 30 -59.94 -3.16 4.47
CA GLN A 30 -58.73 -2.34 4.64
C GLN A 30 -57.60 -3.14 5.30
N GLY A 31 -57.90 -3.92 6.34
CA GLY A 31 -56.90 -4.77 7.00
C GLY A 31 -56.31 -5.83 6.06
N LYS A 32 -57.16 -6.49 5.27
CA LYS A 32 -56.71 -7.45 4.24
C LYS A 32 -55.84 -6.77 3.19
N SER A 33 -56.28 -5.63 2.67
CA SER A 33 -55.54 -4.87 1.65
C SER A 33 -54.18 -4.39 2.16
N LYS A 34 -54.12 -3.83 3.39
CA LYS A 34 -52.85 -3.43 4.01
C LYS A 34 -51.91 -4.62 4.21
N LYS A 35 -52.44 -5.76 4.67
CA LYS A 35 -51.63 -6.98 4.83
C LYS A 35 -51.05 -7.45 3.49
N GLU A 36 -51.86 -7.47 2.44
CA GLU A 36 -51.41 -7.86 1.10
C GLU A 36 -50.35 -6.90 0.55
N GLN A 37 -50.53 -5.59 0.73
CA GLN A 37 -49.53 -4.59 0.35
C GLN A 37 -48.21 -4.79 1.08
N ARG A 38 -48.23 -4.98 2.41
CA ARG A 38 -47.02 -5.22 3.20
C ARG A 38 -46.32 -6.53 2.82
N LEU A 39 -47.08 -7.58 2.54
CA LEU A 39 -46.49 -8.84 2.08
C LEU A 39 -45.82 -8.69 0.70
N GLY A 40 -46.43 -7.92 -0.21
CA GLY A 40 -45.82 -7.58 -1.49
C GLY A 40 -44.53 -6.77 -1.31
N GLU A 41 -44.58 -5.73 -0.49
CA GLU A 41 -43.42 -4.87 -0.18
C GLU A 41 -42.25 -5.67 0.41
N VAL A 42 -42.52 -6.57 1.36
CA VAL A 42 -41.48 -7.45 1.93
C VAL A 42 -40.90 -8.40 0.87
N ALA A 43 -41.72 -8.96 -0.01
CA ALA A 43 -41.25 -9.83 -1.07
C ALA A 43 -40.38 -9.07 -2.09
N ASP A 44 -40.77 -7.86 -2.46
CA ASP A 44 -40.01 -7.00 -3.38
C ASP A 44 -38.68 -6.55 -2.75
N LEU A 45 -38.69 -6.17 -1.47
CA LEU A 45 -37.47 -5.82 -0.74
C LEU A 45 -36.52 -7.00 -0.59
N GLN A 46 -37.03 -8.20 -0.30
CA GLN A 46 -36.21 -9.41 -0.23
C GLN A 46 -35.55 -9.68 -1.59
N LYS A 47 -36.31 -9.60 -2.68
CA LYS A 47 -35.78 -9.78 -4.03
C LYS A 47 -34.67 -8.76 -4.34
N GLN A 48 -34.87 -7.49 -3.99
CA GLN A 48 -33.86 -6.46 -4.20
C GLN A 48 -32.62 -6.66 -3.32
N ALA A 49 -32.79 -7.17 -2.10
CA ALA A 49 -31.67 -7.50 -1.22
C ALA A 49 -30.84 -8.65 -1.80
N ASP A 50 -31.50 -9.70 -2.29
CA ASP A 50 -30.83 -10.85 -2.91
C ASP A 50 -30.10 -10.42 -4.19
N GLU A 51 -30.75 -9.65 -5.08
CA GLU A 51 -30.11 -9.13 -6.30
C GLU A 51 -28.89 -8.24 -6.01
N LYS A 52 -28.97 -7.38 -4.99
CA LYS A 52 -27.85 -6.53 -4.58
C LYS A 52 -26.71 -7.35 -3.97
N LYS A 53 -27.04 -8.38 -3.20
CA LYS A 53 -26.05 -9.28 -2.62
C LYS A 53 -25.29 -10.04 -3.71
N GLU A 54 -26.00 -10.62 -4.68
CA GLU A 54 -25.37 -11.30 -5.82
C GLU A 54 -24.51 -10.34 -6.65
N LEU A 55 -24.98 -9.11 -6.89
CA LEU A 55 -24.18 -8.09 -7.58
C LEU A 55 -22.92 -7.72 -6.80
N SER A 56 -23.03 -7.55 -5.48
CA SER A 56 -21.89 -7.23 -4.61
C SER A 56 -20.87 -8.35 -4.59
N GLU A 57 -21.30 -9.61 -4.49
CA GLU A 57 -20.42 -10.78 -4.54
C GLU A 57 -19.72 -10.89 -5.90
N SER A 58 -20.44 -10.67 -6.99
CA SER A 58 -19.86 -10.66 -8.35
C SER A 58 -18.84 -9.54 -8.55
N LEU A 59 -19.12 -8.33 -8.04
CA LEU A 59 -18.20 -7.20 -8.13
C LEU A 59 -16.95 -7.43 -7.27
N LYS A 60 -17.12 -8.00 -6.08
CA LYS A 60 -16.00 -8.37 -5.21
C LYS A 60 -15.09 -9.38 -5.91
N ALA A 61 -15.66 -10.45 -6.49
CA ALA A 61 -14.88 -11.44 -7.23
C ALA A 61 -14.15 -10.82 -8.43
N HIS A 62 -14.82 -9.96 -9.20
CA HIS A 62 -14.17 -9.26 -10.31
C HIS A 62 -13.03 -8.34 -9.85
N LYS A 63 -13.22 -7.63 -8.74
CA LYS A 63 -12.18 -6.79 -8.14
C LYS A 63 -10.98 -7.64 -7.71
N GLU A 64 -11.20 -8.74 -7.00
CA GLU A 64 -10.14 -9.66 -6.58
C GLU A 64 -9.38 -10.25 -7.78
N ASP A 65 -10.08 -10.58 -8.87
CA ASP A 65 -9.44 -11.09 -10.09
C ASP A 65 -8.59 -10.02 -10.78
N VAL A 66 -9.06 -8.78 -10.84
CA VAL A 66 -8.29 -7.65 -11.40
C VAL A 66 -7.06 -7.34 -10.55
N GLU A 67 -7.21 -7.25 -9.23
CA GLU A 67 -6.09 -7.01 -8.30
C GLU A 67 -5.03 -8.10 -8.38
N LYS A 68 -5.43 -9.37 -8.52
CA LYS A 68 -4.49 -10.46 -8.75
C LYS A 68 -3.71 -10.27 -10.04
N LEU A 69 -4.38 -9.99 -11.16
CA LEU A 69 -3.70 -9.78 -12.45
C LEU A 69 -2.74 -8.58 -12.41
N GLU A 70 -3.13 -7.49 -11.76
CA GLU A 70 -2.26 -6.33 -11.54
C GLU A 70 -1.05 -6.67 -10.69
N SER A 71 -1.25 -7.35 -9.56
CA SER A 71 -0.15 -7.73 -8.67
C SER A 71 0.83 -8.70 -9.34
N GLU A 72 0.33 -9.70 -10.08
CA GLU A 72 1.16 -10.66 -10.81
C GLU A 72 1.98 -9.98 -11.91
N ALA A 73 1.42 -8.99 -12.59
CA ALA A 73 2.13 -8.21 -13.61
C ALA A 73 3.24 -7.33 -12.99
N LYS A 74 2.94 -6.63 -11.89
CA LYS A 74 3.92 -5.83 -11.15
C LYS A 74 5.04 -6.70 -10.59
N GLU A 75 4.71 -7.82 -9.93
CA GLU A 75 5.70 -8.73 -9.33
C GLU A 75 6.63 -9.30 -10.40
N LYS A 76 6.08 -9.69 -11.56
CA LYS A 76 6.88 -10.19 -12.67
C LYS A 76 7.87 -9.15 -13.17
N HIS A 77 7.42 -7.91 -13.41
CA HIS A 77 8.29 -6.83 -13.85
C HIS A 77 9.40 -6.55 -12.83
N ASP A 78 9.04 -6.48 -11.56
CA ASP A 78 9.96 -6.15 -10.48
C ASP A 78 11.01 -7.25 -10.30
N LYS A 79 10.59 -8.51 -10.40
CA LYS A 79 11.50 -9.65 -10.41
C LYS A 79 12.46 -9.63 -11.61
N GLU A 80 11.97 -9.38 -12.82
CA GLU A 80 12.82 -9.28 -14.01
C GLU A 80 13.85 -8.15 -13.86
N TRP A 81 13.44 -7.04 -13.26
CA TRP A 81 14.32 -5.93 -12.96
C TRP A 81 15.39 -6.28 -11.90
N GLU A 82 15.01 -6.92 -10.81
CA GLU A 82 15.95 -7.38 -9.78
C GLU A 82 16.95 -8.41 -10.33
N GLU A 83 16.49 -9.34 -11.17
CA GLU A 83 17.35 -10.31 -11.86
C GLU A 83 18.35 -9.60 -12.79
N HIS A 84 17.88 -8.58 -13.53
CA HIS A 84 18.73 -7.76 -14.38
C HIS A 84 19.79 -6.99 -13.56
N LEU A 85 19.38 -6.34 -12.47
CA LEU A 85 20.30 -5.65 -11.57
C LEU A 85 21.31 -6.59 -10.93
N ASN A 86 20.87 -7.77 -10.48
CA ASN A 86 21.77 -8.77 -9.90
C ASN A 86 22.78 -9.28 -10.93
N LYS A 87 22.35 -9.47 -12.18
CA LYS A 87 23.26 -9.84 -13.27
C LYS A 87 24.29 -8.75 -13.53
N LEU A 88 23.86 -7.49 -13.61
CA LEU A 88 24.75 -6.36 -13.85
C LEU A 88 25.73 -6.17 -12.68
N LYS A 89 25.26 -6.32 -11.44
CA LYS A 89 26.11 -6.30 -10.23
C LYS A 89 27.15 -7.42 -10.27
N ALA A 90 26.76 -8.64 -10.64
CA ALA A 90 27.66 -9.78 -10.74
C ALA A 90 28.70 -9.59 -11.86
N GLU A 91 28.31 -9.07 -13.03
CA GLU A 91 29.23 -8.75 -14.12
C GLU A 91 30.23 -7.67 -13.70
N ARG A 92 29.77 -6.59 -13.05
CA ARG A 92 30.63 -5.51 -12.54
C ARG A 92 31.58 -6.01 -11.45
N ASP A 93 31.12 -6.89 -10.56
CA ASP A 93 31.95 -7.45 -9.50
C ASP A 93 33.00 -8.41 -10.06
N GLN A 94 32.65 -9.20 -11.07
CA GLN A 94 33.60 -10.03 -11.80
C GLN A 94 34.66 -9.19 -12.53
N GLU A 95 34.27 -8.08 -13.15
CA GLU A 95 35.20 -7.13 -13.76
C GLU A 95 36.15 -6.55 -12.71
N ARG A 96 35.63 -6.11 -11.55
CA ARG A 96 36.45 -5.64 -10.42
C ARG A 96 37.43 -6.70 -9.92
N ALA A 97 37.00 -7.96 -9.84
CA ALA A 97 37.87 -9.07 -9.45
C ALA A 97 39.00 -9.28 -10.47
N ASN A 98 38.69 -9.17 -11.76
CA ASN A 98 39.69 -9.28 -12.83
C ASN A 98 40.67 -8.11 -12.81
N ASP A 99 40.19 -6.87 -12.67
CA ASP A 99 41.02 -5.67 -12.56
C ASP A 99 41.94 -5.74 -11.34
N ALA A 100 41.41 -6.20 -10.20
CA ALA A 100 42.19 -6.41 -8.99
C ALA A 100 43.29 -7.44 -9.22
N PHE A 101 42.97 -8.57 -9.86
CA PHE A 101 43.96 -9.59 -10.21
C PHE A 101 45.07 -9.02 -11.10
N GLU A 102 44.71 -8.32 -12.18
CA GLU A 102 45.65 -7.71 -13.12
C GLU A 102 46.52 -6.63 -12.46
N SER A 103 45.98 -5.94 -11.45
CA SER A 103 46.76 -4.98 -10.65
C SER A 103 47.78 -5.63 -9.70
N LEU A 104 47.53 -6.88 -9.29
CA LEU A 104 48.39 -7.63 -8.36
C LEU A 104 49.43 -8.48 -9.10
N ASP A 105 49.07 -9.11 -10.23
CA ASP A 105 49.94 -9.89 -11.11
C ASP A 105 50.81 -8.97 -11.97
N SER A 106 51.73 -8.25 -11.31
CA SER A 106 52.58 -7.23 -11.95
C SER A 106 53.58 -7.81 -12.95
N ASP A 107 53.90 -9.10 -12.85
CA ASP A 107 54.80 -9.79 -13.77
C ASP A 107 54.09 -10.52 -14.93
N GLU A 108 52.76 -10.39 -15.02
CA GLU A 108 51.89 -11.04 -16.02
C GLU A 108 52.09 -12.56 -16.09
N SER A 109 52.48 -13.20 -14.97
CA SER A 109 52.71 -14.64 -14.92
C SER A 109 51.42 -15.46 -14.95
N GLY A 110 50.26 -14.81 -14.76
CA GLY A 110 48.96 -15.45 -14.65
C GLY A 110 48.69 -16.06 -13.28
N SER A 111 49.54 -15.75 -12.28
CA SER A 111 49.39 -16.18 -10.89
C SER A 111 49.95 -15.13 -9.93
N ILE A 112 49.21 -14.80 -8.87
CA ILE A 112 49.68 -13.85 -7.86
C ILE A 112 50.56 -14.58 -6.85
N SER A 113 51.80 -14.12 -6.70
CA SER A 113 52.78 -14.64 -5.74
C SER A 113 52.85 -13.82 -4.45
N ILE A 114 53.38 -14.43 -3.37
CA ILE A 114 53.58 -13.75 -2.07
C ILE A 114 54.40 -12.46 -2.22
N LYS A 115 55.44 -12.47 -3.07
CA LYS A 115 56.31 -11.31 -3.27
C LYS A 115 55.57 -10.14 -3.91
N GLU A 116 54.63 -10.42 -4.81
CA GLU A 116 53.83 -9.38 -5.45
C GLU A 116 52.88 -8.73 -4.44
N LEU A 117 52.24 -9.52 -3.57
CA LEU A 117 51.40 -8.96 -2.50
C LEU A 117 52.18 -8.10 -1.50
N GLN A 118 53.44 -8.42 -1.23
CA GLN A 118 54.30 -7.60 -0.37
C GLN A 118 54.69 -6.25 -0.99
N VAL A 119 54.74 -6.18 -2.33
CA VAL A 119 55.15 -4.98 -3.08
C VAL A 119 53.95 -4.23 -3.67
N ALA A 120 52.77 -4.86 -3.68
CA ALA A 120 51.53 -4.31 -4.19
C ALA A 120 51.16 -3.00 -3.47
N THR A 121 51.08 -1.93 -4.25
CA THR A 121 50.68 -0.60 -3.76
C THR A 121 49.16 -0.40 -3.76
N THR A 122 48.43 -1.32 -4.39
CA THR A 122 46.96 -1.33 -4.51
C THR A 122 46.25 -1.87 -3.26
N LEU A 123 47.00 -2.49 -2.36
CA LEU A 123 46.50 -3.00 -1.08
C LEU A 123 46.46 -1.92 0.00
N ASP A 124 45.66 -2.16 1.04
CA ASP A 124 45.42 -1.22 2.14
C ASP A 124 46.67 -0.95 2.99
N LYS A 125 47.56 -1.94 3.07
CA LYS A 125 48.85 -1.86 3.76
C LYS A 125 49.87 -2.78 3.12
N THR A 126 51.13 -2.58 3.48
CA THR A 126 52.20 -3.53 3.20
C THR A 126 52.06 -4.76 4.12
N TYR A 127 51.99 -5.95 3.53
CA TYR A 127 51.88 -7.21 4.28
C TYR A 127 53.24 -7.85 4.51
N THR A 128 53.39 -8.53 5.64
CA THR A 128 54.54 -9.43 5.90
C THR A 128 54.40 -10.74 5.13
N GLU A 129 55.46 -11.55 5.04
CA GLU A 129 55.44 -12.82 4.27
C GLU A 129 54.37 -13.79 4.78
N ASP A 130 54.26 -13.92 6.10
CA ASP A 130 53.27 -14.80 6.73
C ASP A 130 51.83 -14.29 6.50
N GLU A 131 51.60 -12.98 6.59
CA GLU A 131 50.27 -12.39 6.32
C GLU A 131 49.88 -12.51 4.84
N ALA A 132 50.81 -12.24 3.92
CA ALA A 132 50.55 -12.36 2.48
C ALA A 132 50.25 -13.82 2.09
N LYS A 133 50.91 -14.78 2.73
CA LYS A 133 50.62 -16.20 2.58
C LYS A 133 49.23 -16.56 3.10
N GLU A 134 48.80 -15.97 4.21
CA GLU A 134 47.44 -16.17 4.74
C GLU A 134 46.36 -15.59 3.80
N LEU A 135 46.60 -14.43 3.19
CA LEU A 135 45.67 -13.79 2.23
C LEU A 135 45.35 -14.67 1.01
N ILE A 136 46.31 -15.48 0.54
CA ILE A 136 46.12 -16.39 -0.59
C ILE A 136 45.80 -17.83 -0.16
N GLY A 137 45.26 -18.02 1.05
CA GLY A 137 44.80 -19.32 1.51
C GLY A 137 45.91 -20.28 1.96
N GLY A 138 47.11 -19.76 2.24
CA GLY A 138 48.26 -20.55 2.70
C GLY A 138 49.11 -21.17 1.60
N GLU A 139 48.81 -20.89 0.33
CA GLU A 139 49.61 -21.32 -0.82
C GLU A 139 50.74 -20.33 -1.14
N ASP A 140 51.71 -20.73 -1.98
CA ASP A 140 52.83 -19.87 -2.37
C ASP A 140 52.49 -18.97 -3.58
N SER A 141 51.45 -19.31 -4.34
CA SER A 141 50.92 -18.56 -5.48
C SER A 141 49.49 -19.00 -5.78
N VAL A 142 48.63 -18.09 -6.26
CA VAL A 142 47.24 -18.40 -6.65
C VAL A 142 46.95 -18.00 -8.09
N ASP A 143 46.24 -18.86 -8.84
CA ASP A 143 45.84 -18.58 -10.23
C ASP A 143 44.59 -17.67 -10.31
N LYS A 144 44.37 -17.07 -11.49
CA LYS A 144 43.23 -16.16 -11.72
C LYS A 144 41.87 -16.79 -11.40
N GLY A 145 41.67 -18.08 -11.72
CA GLY A 145 40.41 -18.77 -11.46
C GLY A 145 40.15 -18.94 -9.96
N SER A 146 41.15 -19.39 -9.23
CA SER A 146 41.07 -19.54 -7.76
C SER A 146 40.96 -18.19 -7.05
N PHE A 147 41.65 -17.15 -7.54
CA PHE A 147 41.53 -15.79 -7.02
C PHE A 147 40.09 -15.27 -7.13
N VAL A 148 39.51 -15.27 -8.34
CA VAL A 148 38.17 -14.71 -8.57
C VAL A 148 37.08 -15.52 -7.85
N THR A 149 37.21 -16.84 -7.75
CA THR A 149 36.14 -17.68 -7.20
C THR A 149 36.21 -17.92 -5.69
N GLN A 150 37.41 -17.89 -5.09
CA GLN A 150 37.58 -18.27 -3.67
C GLN A 150 38.11 -17.12 -2.81
N LEU A 151 39.01 -16.29 -3.35
CA LEU A 151 39.70 -15.25 -2.58
C LEU A 151 39.06 -13.87 -2.73
N TRP A 152 38.44 -13.58 -3.87
CA TRP A 152 37.77 -12.31 -4.13
C TRP A 152 36.72 -12.02 -3.06
N ASP A 153 35.66 -12.82 -2.96
CA ASP A 153 34.57 -12.60 -2.01
C ASP A 153 34.98 -12.72 -0.54
N SER A 154 35.98 -13.55 -0.24
CA SER A 154 36.36 -13.87 1.14
C SER A 154 37.35 -12.86 1.74
N THR A 155 38.23 -12.28 0.93
CA THR A 155 39.41 -11.56 1.42
C THR A 155 39.65 -10.26 0.65
N PHE A 156 39.67 -10.30 -0.68
CA PHE A 156 40.14 -9.16 -1.48
C PHE A 156 39.05 -8.11 -1.79
N ARG A 157 37.78 -8.50 -1.90
CA ARG A 157 36.67 -7.59 -2.23
C ARG A 157 36.59 -6.42 -1.25
N ASP A 158 36.69 -6.70 0.04
CA ASP A 158 36.62 -5.66 1.08
C ASP A 158 37.88 -4.79 1.13
N ILE A 159 39.06 -5.34 0.82
CA ILE A 159 40.31 -4.59 0.75
C ILE A 159 40.23 -3.58 -0.39
N PHE A 160 39.86 -4.05 -1.59
CA PHE A 160 39.75 -3.21 -2.78
C PHE A 160 38.58 -2.21 -2.73
N ASN A 161 37.49 -2.53 -2.02
CA ASN A 161 36.42 -1.56 -1.77
C ASN A 161 36.84 -0.44 -0.81
N LYS A 162 37.78 -0.70 0.12
CA LYS A 162 38.30 0.32 1.06
C LYS A 162 39.44 1.15 0.48
N THR A 163 40.20 0.60 -0.48
CA THR A 163 41.34 1.29 -1.09
C THR A 163 41.00 2.09 -2.33
N LYS A 164 39.82 1.89 -2.96
CA LYS A 164 39.34 2.77 -4.03
C LYS A 164 39.04 4.17 -3.48
N PRO A 165 39.76 5.23 -3.90
CA PRO A 165 39.26 6.59 -3.74
C PRO A 165 37.95 6.70 -4.55
N PRO A 166 36.98 7.52 -4.12
CA PRO A 166 35.87 7.91 -4.97
C PRO A 166 36.40 8.40 -6.31
N LEU A 167 35.88 7.83 -7.40
CA LEU A 167 36.22 8.18 -8.79
C LEU A 167 36.43 9.71 -8.91
N GLU A 168 37.62 10.10 -9.37
CA GLU A 168 37.90 11.46 -9.82
C GLU A 168 36.86 11.85 -10.87
N LYS A 169 36.01 12.82 -10.51
CA LYS A 169 35.23 13.60 -11.47
C LYS A 169 36.23 14.32 -12.38
N PRO A 170 35.98 14.46 -13.70
CA PRO A 170 36.75 15.42 -14.49
C PRO A 170 36.49 16.82 -13.92
N ASP A 171 37.54 17.50 -13.49
CA ASP A 171 37.52 18.88 -13.03
C ASP A 171 36.89 19.81 -14.08
N GLU A 172 35.67 20.28 -13.85
CA GLU A 172 35.19 21.53 -14.45
C GLU A 172 35.70 22.71 -13.60
N ASP A 173 36.83 23.22 -14.07
CA ASP A 173 37.35 24.59 -14.01
C ASP A 173 36.78 25.54 -12.93
N HIS A 174 37.66 25.86 -11.97
CA HIS A 174 37.54 27.04 -11.14
C HIS A 174 37.46 28.32 -11.99
N SER A 175 36.41 29.11 -11.81
CA SER A 175 36.52 30.57 -11.86
C SER A 175 35.85 31.19 -10.66
N GLU A 176 36.69 31.53 -9.67
CA GLU A 176 36.40 32.57 -8.69
C GLU A 176 36.16 33.91 -9.40
N GLU A 177 35.11 34.64 -9.04
CA GLU A 177 35.26 36.00 -8.52
C GLU A 177 33.95 36.52 -7.89
N GLY A 178 34.04 36.95 -6.63
CA GLY A 178 33.27 38.09 -6.14
C GLY A 178 32.04 37.83 -5.26
N ALA A 179 32.27 37.52 -3.97
CA ALA A 179 31.33 37.81 -2.87
C ALA A 179 31.15 39.36 -2.68
N PRO A 180 30.35 39.93 -1.73
CA PRO A 180 29.62 39.28 -0.62
C PRO A 180 28.26 39.92 -0.18
N THR A 181 27.65 39.33 0.86
CA THR A 181 26.78 39.93 1.91
C THR A 181 25.38 40.44 1.53
N ASP A 182 24.31 39.88 2.12
CA ASP A 182 23.73 40.33 3.41
C ASP A 182 22.51 39.48 3.82
N VAL A 183 22.47 39.06 5.09
CA VAL A 183 21.43 38.32 5.82
C VAL A 183 21.62 38.75 7.29
N PRO A 184 20.64 38.88 8.22
CA PRO A 184 19.14 38.86 8.23
C PRO A 184 18.59 40.09 9.06
N PRO A 185 17.48 40.13 9.88
CA PRO A 185 16.41 39.18 10.25
C PRO A 185 14.98 39.85 10.38
N PRO A 186 14.03 39.45 11.28
CA PRO A 186 12.84 38.63 10.95
C PRO A 186 11.48 39.16 11.54
N ILE A 187 10.42 38.34 11.42
CA ILE A 187 9.17 38.31 12.23
C ILE A 187 8.07 39.34 11.85
N GLU A 188 6.86 38.85 11.58
CA GLU A 188 5.64 39.08 12.41
C GLU A 188 4.42 38.31 11.86
N LYS A 189 3.92 37.37 12.68
CA LYS A 189 2.54 36.85 12.65
C LYS A 189 1.55 38.00 12.80
N PRO A 190 0.30 37.82 12.35
CA PRO A 190 -0.82 38.17 13.23
C PRO A 190 -1.77 36.98 13.41
N GLU A 191 -1.92 36.58 14.68
CA GLU A 191 -3.10 35.89 15.20
C GLU A 191 -4.20 36.91 15.54
N GLU A 192 -5.42 36.38 15.64
CA GLU A 192 -6.67 36.91 16.20
C GLU A 192 -7.50 37.91 15.38
N HIS A 193 -8.68 37.44 14.95
CA HIS A 193 -9.91 37.97 15.53
C HIS A 193 -11.04 36.92 15.54
N MET A 194 -11.49 36.56 16.74
CA MET A 194 -12.79 35.95 16.99
C MET A 194 -13.87 37.03 16.79
N GLU A 195 -14.90 36.74 16.02
CA GLU A 195 -16.24 37.25 16.28
C GLU A 195 -17.21 36.07 16.28
N GLY A 196 -17.89 35.90 17.41
CA GLY A 196 -19.01 34.99 17.55
C GLY A 196 -20.24 35.58 16.88
N ASP A 197 -21.09 34.70 16.37
CA ASP A 197 -22.49 34.99 16.13
C ASP A 197 -23.32 33.85 16.73
N ASP A 198 -24.18 34.29 17.62
CA ASP A 198 -25.11 33.55 18.46
C ASP A 198 -26.45 33.53 17.72
N GLY A 199 -27.02 32.34 17.55
CA GLY A 199 -28.21 32.13 16.74
C GLY A 199 -28.94 30.88 17.16
N GLU A 200 -29.52 30.96 18.36
CA GLU A 200 -30.53 30.06 18.91
C GLU A 200 -31.69 29.86 17.91
N ASP A 201 -32.16 28.62 17.74
CA ASP A 201 -33.61 28.36 17.85
C ASP A 201 -33.98 26.86 17.88
N GLU A 202 -34.66 26.53 18.98
CA GLU A 202 -35.90 25.75 19.09
C GLU A 202 -35.84 24.21 18.98
N LYS A 203 -35.88 23.64 20.19
CA LYS A 203 -36.28 22.27 20.52
C LYS A 203 -37.80 22.14 20.35
N ASP A 204 -38.24 21.13 19.61
CA ASP A 204 -39.58 20.56 19.80
C ASP A 204 -39.44 19.16 20.41
N LEU A 205 -39.68 19.12 21.71
CA LEU A 205 -39.93 17.93 22.52
C LEU A 205 -41.45 17.81 22.70
N ASP A 206 -42.07 16.78 22.13
CA ASP A 206 -43.20 16.09 22.76
C ASP A 206 -43.60 14.85 21.94
N SER A 207 -43.34 13.65 22.47
CA SER A 207 -44.40 12.72 22.85
C SER A 207 -43.81 11.44 23.44
N VAL A 208 -43.89 11.34 24.76
CA VAL A 208 -43.71 10.11 25.53
C VAL A 208 -45.04 9.37 25.59
N THR A 209 -45.10 8.18 24.98
CA THR A 209 -45.83 6.98 25.45
C THR A 209 -45.12 5.80 24.78
N GLY A 210 -44.44 4.85 25.44
CA GLY A 210 -44.76 4.16 26.68
C GLY A 210 -44.97 2.68 26.33
N LEU A 211 -43.98 1.85 26.68
CA LEU A 211 -43.93 0.38 26.67
C LEU A 211 -43.64 -0.32 25.33
N ASP A 212 -42.40 -0.79 25.16
CA ASP A 212 -42.17 -2.23 25.04
C ASP A 212 -40.84 -2.61 25.71
N GLU A 213 -40.89 -3.70 26.46
CA GLU A 213 -39.82 -4.21 27.33
C GLU A 213 -38.75 -4.86 26.45
N HIS A 214 -37.52 -4.32 26.49
CA HIS A 214 -36.36 -4.96 25.88
C HIS A 214 -35.81 -5.98 26.88
N GLU A 215 -36.13 -7.25 26.66
CA GLU A 215 -35.51 -8.39 27.32
C GLU A 215 -34.03 -8.52 26.90
N ASP A 216 -33.32 -9.18 27.81
CA ASP A 216 -31.89 -9.17 28.07
C ASP A 216 -30.97 -9.49 26.88
N ASP A 217 -29.86 -8.76 26.94
CA ASP A 217 -28.59 -8.88 26.25
C ASP A 217 -27.86 -10.13 26.78
N GLU A 218 -27.85 -11.23 26.01
CA GLU A 218 -26.87 -12.31 26.21
C GLU A 218 -25.63 -11.98 25.36
N GLU A 219 -24.58 -11.59 26.08
CA GLU A 219 -23.20 -11.45 25.62
C GLU A 219 -22.76 -12.68 24.81
N ASP A 220 -22.57 -12.50 23.50
CA ASP A 220 -21.77 -13.42 22.67
C ASP A 220 -20.46 -12.70 22.33
N GLU A 221 -19.49 -12.87 23.23
CA GLU A 221 -18.08 -12.56 22.98
C GLU A 221 -17.54 -13.57 21.95
N GLU A 222 -17.80 -13.34 20.66
CA GLU A 222 -16.97 -13.92 19.60
C GLU A 222 -15.79 -12.97 19.32
N ASP A 223 -14.65 -13.44 19.81
CA ASP A 223 -13.25 -13.05 19.56
C ASP A 223 -13.01 -12.72 18.07
N ASP A 224 -13.14 -11.45 17.72
CA ASP A 224 -12.73 -10.90 16.42
C ASP A 224 -11.24 -10.58 16.53
N GLU A 225 -10.39 -11.54 16.13
CA GLU A 225 -8.96 -11.31 15.97
C GLU A 225 -8.76 -10.15 14.96
N GLU A 226 -8.22 -9.04 15.47
CA GLU A 226 -7.78 -7.86 14.74
C GLU A 226 -6.91 -8.24 13.53
N ASP A 227 -7.49 -8.32 12.33
CA ASP A 227 -6.74 -8.18 11.07
C ASP A 227 -6.70 -6.69 10.75
N GLU A 228 -5.74 -5.98 11.36
CA GLU A 228 -5.32 -4.62 10.98
C GLU A 228 -4.88 -4.63 9.51
N LYS A 229 -5.85 -4.51 8.61
CA LYS A 229 -5.58 -4.08 7.23
C LYS A 229 -5.76 -2.58 7.20
N GLU A 230 -4.63 -1.89 7.35
CA GLU A 230 -4.51 -0.48 7.02
C GLU A 230 -5.24 -0.20 5.72
N ASP A 231 -6.28 0.63 5.82
CA ASP A 231 -6.87 1.34 4.68
C ASP A 231 -5.76 2.18 4.02
N GLU A 232 -5.05 1.61 3.04
CA GLU A 232 -4.37 2.44 2.05
C GLU A 232 -5.44 3.08 1.17
N GLU A 233 -5.79 4.31 1.56
CA GLU A 233 -6.50 5.26 0.73
C GLU A 233 -5.98 5.22 -0.70
N GLY A 234 -6.89 5.46 -1.66
CA GLY A 234 -6.55 5.61 -3.06
C GLY A 234 -5.50 6.69 -3.29
N MET A 235 -4.23 6.29 -3.26
CA MET A 235 -3.12 7.03 -3.82
C MET A 235 -3.31 7.01 -5.34
N SER A 236 -3.85 8.10 -5.87
CA SER A 236 -3.63 8.46 -7.27
C SER A 236 -2.14 8.29 -7.57
N PRO A 237 -1.75 7.72 -8.72
CA PRO A 237 -0.34 7.52 -9.01
C PRO A 237 0.36 8.87 -8.93
N PRO A 238 1.39 9.05 -8.07
CA PRO A 238 2.16 10.27 -8.10
C PRO A 238 2.74 10.35 -9.50
N ALA A 239 2.43 11.45 -10.19
CA ALA A 239 3.14 11.82 -11.40
C ALA A 239 4.62 11.81 -11.02
N THR A 240 5.36 10.84 -11.55
CA THR A 240 6.79 10.69 -11.33
C THR A 240 7.49 11.84 -12.04
N GLU A 241 7.57 12.98 -11.36
CA GLU A 241 8.71 13.87 -11.56
C GLU A 241 9.93 13.03 -11.17
N THR A 242 10.66 12.62 -12.19
CA THR A 242 11.94 11.93 -12.13
C THR A 242 12.93 12.89 -11.48
N ASP A 243 12.92 12.93 -10.15
CA ASP A 243 14.02 13.47 -9.37
C ASP A 243 15.22 12.54 -9.62
N GLN A 244 16.26 13.12 -10.21
CA GLN A 244 17.48 12.43 -10.60
C GLN A 244 18.28 12.12 -9.33
N SER A 245 17.84 11.14 -8.55
CA SER A 245 18.70 10.50 -7.56
C SER A 245 19.64 9.58 -8.30
N ASN A 246 20.80 10.10 -8.70
CA ASN A 246 21.96 9.30 -9.05
C ASN A 246 22.24 8.35 -7.87
N ASP A 247 21.79 7.10 -7.97
CA ASP A 247 22.12 6.06 -7.00
C ASP A 247 23.64 5.91 -6.88
N GLU A 248 24.12 5.90 -5.65
CA GLU A 248 25.53 5.92 -5.24
C GLU A 248 26.36 4.74 -5.82
N ASP A 249 25.67 3.73 -6.38
CA ASP A 249 26.24 2.53 -6.97
C ASP A 249 26.41 2.57 -8.51
N GLY A 250 25.91 3.61 -9.19
CA GLY A 250 25.98 3.76 -10.64
C GLY A 250 25.18 2.70 -11.41
N LEU A 251 24.13 2.15 -10.79
CA LEU A 251 23.19 1.22 -11.43
C LEU A 251 22.17 2.01 -12.26
N PRO A 252 21.67 1.44 -13.37
CA PRO A 252 20.60 2.06 -14.14
C PRO A 252 19.32 2.15 -13.31
N ASP A 253 18.54 3.21 -13.53
CA ASP A 253 17.22 3.37 -12.93
C ASP A 253 16.24 2.29 -13.41
N LYS A 254 15.24 1.98 -12.58
CA LYS A 254 14.19 1.03 -12.92
C LYS A 254 13.43 1.50 -14.17
N PRO A 255 13.29 0.65 -15.20
CA PRO A 255 12.54 1.01 -16.39
C PRO A 255 11.06 1.16 -16.03
N GLU A 256 10.35 1.99 -16.80
CA GLU A 256 8.90 2.08 -16.68
C GLU A 256 8.24 0.73 -16.98
N TYR A 257 7.11 0.45 -16.31
CA TYR A 257 6.28 -0.70 -16.61
C TYR A 257 5.97 -0.78 -18.12
N ASP A 258 5.93 -2.00 -18.65
CA ASP A 258 5.57 -2.26 -20.03
C ASP A 258 4.09 -1.93 -20.29
N GLU A 259 3.71 -1.79 -21.56
CA GLU A 259 2.35 -1.38 -21.92
C GLU A 259 1.27 -2.36 -21.43
N GLU A 260 1.59 -3.64 -21.30
CA GLU A 260 0.66 -4.66 -20.81
C GLU A 260 0.40 -4.48 -19.31
N THR A 261 1.46 -4.31 -18.51
CA THR A 261 1.34 -4.01 -17.07
C THR A 261 0.68 -2.65 -16.82
N LYS A 262 1.03 -1.61 -17.59
CA LYS A 262 0.39 -0.30 -17.49
C LYS A 262 -1.12 -0.34 -17.74
N LYS A 263 -1.57 -1.11 -18.74
CA LYS A 263 -3.00 -1.28 -19.05
C LYS A 263 -3.76 -2.06 -17.99
N LEU A 264 -3.08 -2.87 -17.19
CA LEU A 264 -3.72 -3.58 -16.08
C LEU A 264 -3.88 -2.65 -14.87
N ILE A 265 -2.96 -1.70 -14.68
CA ILE A 265 -2.93 -0.78 -13.53
C ILE A 265 -3.86 0.43 -13.70
N GLU A 266 -4.20 0.80 -14.93
CA GLU A 266 -5.09 1.95 -15.26
C GLU A 266 -6.58 1.60 -15.17
#